data_AF-A0A524LWN1-F1
#
_entry.id   AF-A0A524LWN1-F1
#
_cell.length_a   1.000
_cell.length_b   1.000
_cell.length_c   1.000
_cell.angle_alpha   90.00
_cell.angle_beta   90.00
_cell.angle_gamma   90.00
#
_symmetry.space_group_name_H-M   'P 1'
#
loop_
_entity.id
_entity.type
_entity.pdbx_description
1 polymer ?
#
loop_
_entity_poly.entity_id
_entity_poly.type
_entity_poly.pdbx_seq_one_letter_code
_entity_poly.pdbx_strand_id
1 'polypeptide(L)'
;MSLWRPYAIWTRKSVSICKSSLDLSIVPVYTTIGNHDLKDGGGELYNEYFGSSTYSFDRGPAHFTVFNTSSGDISSQEFSWLEQDLTQTEAEFRFVFTHIPPFDPRNGENHSLINSTTSTQLMSLFEAHDVDAVFTGHIHIYNQTVVNGVRYIITGGAGASLYADEENGGIYHYMNVTLNESGLTIEPVLLDTPVLPRDVVAVRGLVEAVTLSLNDLLLMDIVTGYSSFQNQYDNWRGHGTYTGIAISELVELVGGMTINDTLIIRSFDGYAQEFSYSNVYPNATWTEIQGPMILAYAYNDTSVLDWADGMRLVMIPSDGAYSNTDANQTSESGDLISAGTRWVRFVSIIEVISG
;
A
#
# COMPACT_ATOMS: atom_id res chain seq x y z
N MET A 1 -31.47 -12.08 -6.22
CA MET A 1 -31.16 -10.65 -6.01
C MET A 1 -30.37 -10.54 -4.72
N SER A 2 -29.07 -10.84 -4.77
CA SER A 2 -28.14 -10.48 -3.69
C SER A 2 -27.33 -9.29 -4.18
N LEU A 3 -27.40 -8.21 -3.41
CA LEU A 3 -26.68 -6.97 -3.64
C LEU A 3 -25.21 -7.24 -3.34
N TRP A 4 -24.44 -7.63 -4.36
CA TRP A 4 -23.00 -7.44 -4.36
C TRP A 4 -22.76 -5.93 -4.29
N ARG A 5 -22.38 -5.45 -3.11
CA ARG A 5 -21.83 -4.10 -2.94
C ARG A 5 -20.32 -4.23 -3.07
N PRO A 6 -19.70 -3.75 -4.16
CA PRO A 6 -18.25 -3.65 -4.19
C PRO A 6 -17.86 -2.58 -3.17
N TYR A 7 -16.95 -2.93 -2.26
CA TYR A 7 -16.29 -1.97 -1.39
C TYR A 7 -15.36 -1.11 -2.26
N ALA A 8 -15.92 -0.05 -2.84
CA ALA A 8 -15.20 0.93 -3.65
C ALA A 8 -14.40 1.88 -2.76
N ILE A 9 -13.07 1.82 -2.85
CA ILE A 9 -12.12 2.62 -2.05
C ILE A 9 -11.90 4.02 -2.65
N TRP A 10 -12.34 4.29 -3.88
CA TRP A 10 -12.22 5.59 -4.56
C TRP A 10 -13.56 6.28 -4.75
N THR A 11 -14.05 6.91 -3.68
CA THR A 11 -15.29 7.70 -3.71
C THR A 11 -15.00 9.17 -4.03
N ARG A 12 -16.03 9.93 -4.44
CA ARG A 12 -15.96 11.40 -4.52
C ARG A 12 -15.40 12.04 -3.24
N LYS A 13 -15.68 11.45 -2.07
CA LYS A 13 -15.15 11.90 -0.78
C LYS A 13 -13.63 11.66 -0.68
N SER A 14 -13.14 10.51 -1.13
CA SER A 14 -11.69 10.20 -1.14
C SER A 14 -10.92 11.17 -2.04
N VAL A 15 -11.42 11.38 -3.28
CA VAL A 15 -10.82 12.31 -4.25
C VAL A 15 -10.85 13.75 -3.74
N SER A 16 -11.95 14.18 -3.12
CA SER A 16 -12.07 15.55 -2.60
C SER A 16 -11.15 15.81 -1.41
N ILE A 17 -10.91 14.82 -0.54
CA ILE A 17 -9.92 14.91 0.54
C ILE A 17 -8.52 15.06 -0.04
N CYS A 18 -8.16 14.22 -1.03
CA CYS A 18 -6.87 14.32 -1.72
C CYS A 18 -6.68 15.72 -2.33
N LYS A 19 -7.66 16.20 -3.11
CA LYS A 19 -7.62 17.55 -3.69
C LYS A 19 -7.46 18.64 -2.63
N SER A 20 -8.23 18.55 -1.54
CA SER A 20 -8.18 19.54 -0.46
C SER A 20 -6.80 19.60 0.19
N SER A 21 -6.14 18.45 0.38
CA SER A 21 -4.77 18.40 0.90
C SER A 21 -3.76 19.01 -0.06
N LEU A 22 -3.89 18.73 -1.37
CA LEU A 22 -3.01 19.30 -2.39
C LEU A 22 -3.20 20.82 -2.54
N ASP A 23 -4.42 21.33 -2.32
CA ASP A 23 -4.74 22.77 -2.36
C ASP A 23 -4.12 23.57 -1.21
N LEU A 24 -3.65 22.90 -0.15
CA LEU A 24 -2.88 23.54 0.92
C LEU A 24 -1.41 23.78 0.53
N SER A 25 -0.95 23.24 -0.61
CA SER A 25 0.41 23.41 -1.08
C SER A 25 0.70 24.88 -1.40
N ILE A 26 1.83 25.38 -0.90
CA ILE A 26 2.33 26.72 -1.21
C ILE A 26 3.05 26.79 -2.58
N VAL A 27 3.24 25.64 -3.24
CA VAL A 27 3.80 25.53 -4.58
C VAL A 27 2.81 24.88 -5.54
N PRO A 28 2.87 25.15 -6.85
CA PRO A 28 2.02 24.49 -7.84
C PRO A 28 2.18 22.97 -7.78
N VAL A 29 1.05 22.25 -7.82
CA VAL A 29 1.02 20.80 -7.88
C VAL A 29 0.51 20.38 -9.25
N TYR A 30 1.26 19.48 -9.89
CA TYR A 30 0.91 18.85 -11.15
C TYR A 30 0.71 17.37 -10.90
N THR A 31 -0.41 16.80 -11.35
CA THR A 31 -0.80 15.42 -11.07
C THR A 31 -0.79 14.58 -12.34
N THR A 32 -0.45 13.29 -12.18
CA THR A 32 -0.70 12.24 -13.19
C THR A 32 -1.73 11.26 -12.62
N ILE A 33 -2.45 10.59 -13.51
CA ILE A 33 -3.48 9.61 -13.15
C ILE A 33 -2.88 8.20 -13.13
N GLY A 34 -3.25 7.40 -12.13
CA GLY A 34 -2.85 6.00 -12.00
C GLY A 34 -4.01 5.01 -12.17
N ASN A 35 -3.67 3.71 -12.22
CA ASN A 35 -4.68 2.66 -12.43
C ASN A 35 -5.71 2.58 -11.30
N HIS A 36 -5.34 2.99 -10.07
CA HIS A 36 -6.27 3.06 -8.95
C HIS A 36 -7.28 4.21 -9.08
N ASP A 37 -6.94 5.30 -9.78
CA ASP A 37 -7.87 6.40 -10.04
C ASP A 37 -8.97 5.98 -11.04
N LEU A 38 -8.76 4.96 -11.87
CA LEU A 38 -9.77 4.48 -12.82
C LEU A 38 -10.85 3.61 -12.16
N LYS A 39 -10.59 3.06 -10.97
CA LYS A 39 -11.53 2.15 -10.28
C LYS A 39 -12.86 2.86 -10.01
N ASP A 40 -13.96 2.12 -10.14
CA ASP A 40 -15.32 2.57 -9.82
C ASP A 40 -15.77 3.88 -10.52
N GLY A 41 -15.27 4.14 -11.72
CA GLY A 41 -15.57 5.37 -12.48
C GLY A 41 -14.77 6.59 -12.03
N GLY A 42 -13.73 6.40 -11.22
CA GLY A 42 -12.91 7.48 -10.67
C GLY A 42 -12.19 8.32 -11.73
N GLY A 43 -11.99 7.82 -12.95
CA GLY A 43 -11.36 8.61 -14.03
C GLY A 43 -12.14 9.88 -14.39
N GLU A 44 -13.48 9.85 -14.32
CA GLU A 44 -14.31 11.06 -14.50
C GLU A 44 -14.11 12.04 -13.34
N LEU A 45 -14.03 11.53 -12.10
CA LEU A 45 -13.75 12.34 -10.92
C LEU A 45 -12.35 12.95 -10.98
N TYR A 46 -11.34 12.20 -11.40
CA TYR A 46 -9.99 12.72 -11.59
C TYR A 46 -10.02 13.95 -12.52
N ASN A 47 -10.65 13.82 -13.69
CA ASN A 47 -10.77 14.91 -14.65
C ASN A 47 -11.56 16.11 -14.08
N GLU A 48 -12.61 15.87 -13.30
CA GLU A 48 -13.39 16.93 -12.64
C GLU A 48 -12.55 17.74 -11.65
N TYR A 49 -11.70 17.10 -10.86
CA TYR A 49 -10.96 17.75 -9.78
C TYR A 49 -9.55 18.24 -10.19
N PHE A 50 -8.87 17.53 -11.09
CA PHE A 50 -7.47 17.78 -11.46
C PHE A 50 -7.29 18.23 -12.90
N GLY A 51 -8.31 18.09 -13.75
CA GLY A 51 -8.23 18.39 -15.18
C GLY A 51 -7.61 17.24 -15.99
N SER A 52 -7.11 17.58 -17.18
CA SER A 52 -6.56 16.59 -18.13
C SER A 52 -5.44 15.76 -17.50
N SER A 53 -5.44 14.45 -17.77
CA SER A 53 -4.33 13.55 -17.44
C SER A 53 -3.14 13.64 -18.40
N THR A 54 -3.27 14.44 -19.46
CA THR A 54 -2.30 14.56 -20.56
C THR A 54 -2.11 16.04 -20.87
N TYR A 55 -0.91 16.56 -20.60
CA TYR A 55 -0.55 17.97 -20.76
C TYR A 55 0.96 18.17 -20.65
N SER A 56 1.44 19.33 -21.07
CA SER A 56 2.84 19.74 -20.91
C SER A 56 2.97 21.20 -20.53
N PHE A 57 4.12 21.58 -20.00
CA PHE A 57 4.43 22.96 -19.64
C PHE A 57 5.94 23.21 -19.53
N ASP A 58 6.34 24.47 -19.72
CA ASP A 58 7.72 24.92 -19.54
C ASP A 58 7.90 25.66 -18.20
N ARG A 59 9.03 25.40 -17.54
CA ARG A 59 9.51 26.18 -16.39
C ARG A 59 11.01 26.36 -16.45
N GLY A 60 11.44 27.61 -16.59
CA GLY A 60 12.87 27.92 -16.76
C GLY A 60 13.39 27.25 -18.05
N PRO A 61 14.55 26.56 -18.00
CA PRO A 61 15.12 25.87 -19.15
C PRO A 61 14.54 24.45 -19.38
N ALA A 62 13.53 24.04 -18.60
CA ALA A 62 13.01 22.69 -18.60
C ALA A 62 11.58 22.59 -19.15
N HIS A 63 11.34 21.53 -19.93
CA HIS A 63 10.03 21.11 -20.43
C HIS A 63 9.56 19.87 -19.67
N PHE A 64 8.29 19.89 -19.27
CA PHE A 64 7.66 18.85 -18.48
C PHE A 64 6.48 18.28 -19.27
N THR A 65 6.53 16.99 -19.59
CA THR A 65 5.47 16.27 -20.29
C THR A 65 4.81 15.29 -19.33
N VAL A 66 3.49 15.34 -19.21
CA VAL A 66 2.67 14.41 -18.41
C VAL A 66 1.69 13.70 -19.33
N PHE A 67 1.66 12.36 -19.28
CA PHE A 67 0.72 11.57 -20.10
C PHE A 67 0.19 10.35 -19.34
N ASN A 68 -0.92 9.81 -19.84
CA ASN A 68 -1.74 8.84 -19.14
C ASN A 68 -1.42 7.40 -19.57
N THR A 69 -0.92 6.60 -18.62
CA THR A 69 -0.72 5.15 -18.77
C THR A 69 -1.62 4.33 -17.84
N SER A 70 -2.59 4.95 -17.16
CA SER A 70 -3.40 4.33 -16.10
C SER A 70 -4.18 3.09 -16.52
N SER A 71 -4.47 2.92 -17.81
CA SER A 71 -5.15 1.74 -18.36
C SER A 71 -4.23 0.55 -18.63
N GLY A 72 -2.91 0.70 -18.42
CA GLY A 72 -1.90 -0.31 -18.74
C GLY A 72 -1.32 -0.21 -20.15
N ASP A 73 -1.77 0.74 -20.96
CA ASP A 73 -1.28 1.03 -22.32
C ASP A 73 -1.57 2.50 -22.67
N ILE A 74 -1.16 2.96 -23.86
CA ILE A 74 -1.54 4.27 -24.40
C ILE A 74 -2.22 4.16 -25.77
N SER A 75 -3.11 5.10 -26.05
CA SER A 75 -3.77 5.18 -27.36
C SER A 75 -2.80 5.71 -28.43
N SER A 76 -3.09 5.43 -29.71
CA SER A 76 -2.31 5.99 -30.81
C SER A 76 -2.40 7.52 -30.88
N GLN A 77 -3.55 8.10 -30.51
CA GLN A 77 -3.71 9.56 -30.41
C GLN A 77 -2.80 10.15 -29.33
N GLU A 78 -2.69 9.48 -28.19
CA GLU A 78 -1.83 9.92 -27.08
C GLU A 78 -0.35 9.77 -27.42
N PHE A 79 0.03 8.69 -28.10
CA PHE A 79 1.39 8.53 -28.63
C PHE A 79 1.74 9.64 -29.62
N SER A 80 0.85 9.95 -30.58
CA SER A 80 1.08 11.02 -31.55
C SER A 80 1.15 12.40 -30.90
N TRP A 81 0.35 12.64 -29.87
CA TRP A 81 0.43 13.88 -29.09
C TRP A 81 1.79 14.00 -28.39
N LEU A 82 2.27 12.92 -27.76
CA LEU A 82 3.55 12.88 -27.06
C LEU A 82 4.73 13.11 -28.01
N GLU A 83 4.72 12.47 -29.17
CA GLU A 83 5.72 12.70 -30.23
C GLU A 83 5.73 14.16 -30.68
N GLN A 84 4.55 14.76 -30.88
CA GLN A 84 4.43 16.16 -31.26
C GLN A 84 4.96 17.10 -30.17
N ASP A 85 4.62 16.86 -28.90
CA ASP A 85 5.06 17.64 -27.75
C ASP A 85 6.59 17.68 -27.64
N LEU A 86 7.22 16.50 -27.68
CA LEU A 86 8.68 16.36 -27.60
C LEU A 86 9.41 16.88 -28.85
N THR A 87 8.77 16.89 -30.01
CA THR A 87 9.32 17.48 -31.25
C THR A 87 9.30 19.01 -31.21
N GLN A 88 8.29 19.61 -30.57
CA GLN A 88 8.08 21.06 -30.59
C GLN A 88 8.89 21.81 -29.52
N THR A 89 9.40 21.12 -28.52
CA THR A 89 10.13 21.75 -27.41
C THR A 89 11.60 22.00 -27.74
N GLU A 90 12.02 23.25 -27.53
CA GLU A 90 13.41 23.71 -27.62
C GLU A 90 14.06 23.82 -26.23
N ALA A 91 13.44 23.25 -25.19
CA ALA A 91 13.97 23.27 -23.85
C ALA A 91 15.32 22.52 -23.76
N GLU A 92 16.18 22.97 -22.86
CA GLU A 92 17.46 22.33 -22.60
C GLU A 92 17.27 21.00 -21.86
N PHE A 93 16.32 20.96 -20.92
CA PHE A 93 15.99 19.77 -20.15
C PHE A 93 14.58 19.28 -20.45
N ARG A 94 14.41 17.96 -20.58
CA ARG A 94 13.13 17.31 -20.86
C ARG A 94 12.82 16.26 -19.79
N PHE A 95 11.70 16.44 -19.12
CA PHE A 95 11.22 15.52 -18.08
C PHE A 95 9.86 14.95 -18.46
N VAL A 96 9.73 13.63 -18.37
CA VAL A 96 8.48 12.92 -18.68
C VAL A 96 7.93 12.30 -17.39
N PHE A 97 6.61 12.42 -17.18
CA PHE A 97 5.92 11.86 -16.03
C PHE A 97 4.73 11.02 -16.49
N THR A 98 4.64 9.79 -15.98
CA THR A 98 3.49 8.92 -16.19
C THR A 98 3.36 7.94 -15.02
N HIS A 99 2.28 7.18 -14.92
CA HIS A 99 2.08 6.28 -13.79
C HIS A 99 2.78 4.92 -13.96
N ILE A 100 2.42 4.16 -15.00
CA ILE A 100 2.91 2.80 -15.24
C ILE A 100 4.20 2.84 -16.08
N PRO A 101 5.30 2.23 -15.62
CA PRO A 101 6.57 2.28 -16.33
C PRO A 101 6.59 1.39 -17.58
N PRO A 102 7.46 1.69 -18.57
CA PRO A 102 7.60 0.86 -19.77
C PRO A 102 8.24 -0.51 -19.50
N PHE A 103 8.94 -0.69 -18.37
CA PHE A 103 9.54 -1.96 -17.94
C PHE A 103 9.58 -2.07 -16.41
N ASP A 104 9.61 -3.31 -15.90
CA ASP A 104 9.82 -3.63 -14.50
C ASP A 104 11.31 -3.97 -14.28
N PRO A 105 12.05 -3.26 -13.40
CA PRO A 105 13.47 -3.53 -13.17
C PRO A 105 13.71 -4.73 -12.23
N ARG A 106 12.67 -5.29 -11.59
CA ARG A 106 12.82 -6.41 -10.67
C ARG A 106 12.94 -7.72 -11.44
N ASN A 107 13.88 -8.57 -11.00
CA ASN A 107 14.21 -9.79 -11.72
C ASN A 107 13.03 -10.78 -11.71
N GLY A 108 12.51 -11.13 -12.90
CA GLY A 108 11.43 -12.10 -13.07
C GLY A 108 10.02 -11.52 -12.91
N GLU A 109 9.90 -10.23 -12.61
CA GLU A 109 8.61 -9.54 -12.43
C GLU A 109 8.10 -8.93 -13.74
N ASN A 110 6.80 -8.67 -13.80
CA ASN A 110 6.15 -8.06 -14.97
C ASN A 110 5.01 -7.11 -14.55
N HIS A 111 5.35 -6.07 -13.79
CA HIS A 111 4.42 -5.04 -13.31
C HIS A 111 4.60 -3.70 -14.05
N SER A 112 4.72 -3.76 -15.38
CA SER A 112 4.90 -2.62 -16.28
C SER A 112 3.75 -2.51 -17.29
N LEU A 113 3.87 -1.62 -18.29
CA LEU A 113 2.92 -1.56 -19.41
C LEU A 113 2.66 -2.95 -20.01
N ILE A 114 1.40 -3.22 -20.30
CA ILE A 114 0.92 -4.53 -20.73
C ILE A 114 1.44 -4.87 -22.14
N ASN A 115 1.61 -3.86 -22.97
CA ASN A 115 2.02 -4.00 -24.37
C ASN A 115 3.49 -3.65 -24.57
N SER A 116 4.32 -4.68 -24.76
CA SER A 116 5.77 -4.52 -24.97
C SER A 116 6.15 -3.75 -26.23
N THR A 117 5.27 -3.73 -27.24
CA THR A 117 5.49 -2.91 -28.45
C THR A 117 5.35 -1.44 -28.10
N THR A 118 4.31 -1.06 -27.36
CA THR A 118 4.14 0.30 -26.82
C THR A 118 5.34 0.70 -25.96
N SER A 119 5.77 -0.17 -25.04
CA SER A 119 6.95 0.08 -24.20
C SER A 119 8.18 0.39 -25.04
N THR A 120 8.45 -0.43 -26.07
CA THR A 120 9.60 -0.24 -26.95
C THR A 120 9.50 1.09 -27.72
N GLN A 121 8.32 1.40 -28.25
CA GLN A 121 8.09 2.65 -28.99
C GLN A 121 8.28 3.89 -28.10
N LEU A 122 7.78 3.87 -26.87
CA LEU A 122 7.97 4.95 -25.90
C LEU A 122 9.45 5.14 -25.56
N MET A 123 10.16 4.04 -25.25
CA MET A 123 11.59 4.12 -24.94
C MET A 123 12.41 4.66 -26.12
N SER A 124 12.11 4.23 -27.35
CA SER A 124 12.75 4.77 -28.56
C SER A 124 12.42 6.24 -28.79
N LEU A 125 11.18 6.68 -28.49
CA LEU A 125 10.79 8.09 -28.59
C LEU A 125 11.58 8.93 -27.59
N PHE A 126 11.67 8.50 -26.34
CA PHE A 126 12.42 9.23 -25.31
C PHE A 126 13.91 9.32 -25.62
N GLU A 127 14.50 8.25 -26.16
CA GLU A 127 15.88 8.26 -26.66
C GLU A 127 16.06 9.23 -27.83
N ALA A 128 15.17 9.21 -28.82
CA ALA A 128 15.28 10.04 -30.01
C ALA A 128 15.14 11.55 -29.74
N HIS A 129 14.52 11.92 -28.61
CA HIS A 129 14.31 13.30 -28.19
C HIS A 129 15.20 13.73 -27.02
N ASP A 130 16.24 12.96 -26.69
CA ASP A 130 17.19 13.27 -25.62
C ASP A 130 16.50 13.60 -24.28
N VAL A 131 15.52 12.78 -23.88
CA VAL A 131 14.82 12.96 -22.59
C VAL A 131 15.78 12.70 -21.43
N ASP A 132 15.91 13.66 -20.51
CA ASP A 132 16.83 13.56 -19.37
C ASP A 132 16.35 12.54 -18.34
N ALA A 133 15.06 12.59 -17.98
CA ALA A 133 14.48 11.65 -17.05
C ALA A 133 12.99 11.37 -17.29
N VAL A 134 12.62 10.10 -17.09
CA VAL A 134 11.24 9.59 -17.08
C VAL A 134 10.91 9.15 -15.66
N PHE A 135 9.94 9.81 -15.04
CA PHE A 135 9.46 9.52 -13.69
C PHE A 135 8.17 8.71 -13.74
N THR A 136 8.14 7.64 -12.95
CA THR A 136 7.04 6.68 -12.89
C THR A 136 6.70 6.30 -11.46
N GLY A 137 5.47 5.83 -11.25
CA GLY A 137 5.01 5.26 -9.99
C GLY A 137 4.75 3.76 -10.16
N HIS A 138 3.58 3.32 -9.71
CA HIS A 138 3.00 1.98 -9.91
C HIS A 138 3.75 0.82 -9.23
N ILE A 139 5.05 0.67 -9.47
CA ILE A 139 5.92 -0.27 -8.75
C ILE A 139 6.37 0.44 -7.47
N HIS A 140 5.87 0.00 -6.31
CA HIS A 140 6.08 0.68 -5.03
C HIS A 140 7.50 0.45 -4.46
N ILE A 141 8.50 0.93 -5.19
CA ILE A 141 9.91 0.94 -4.82
C ILE A 141 10.54 2.26 -5.26
N TYR A 142 11.75 2.51 -4.79
CA TYR A 142 12.73 3.37 -5.45
C TYR A 142 13.53 2.52 -6.45
N ASN A 143 13.60 2.95 -7.71
CA ASN A 143 14.57 2.42 -8.66
C ASN A 143 15.08 3.54 -9.57
N GLN A 144 16.37 3.52 -9.89
CA GLN A 144 16.95 4.37 -10.92
C GLN A 144 17.77 3.52 -11.89
N THR A 145 17.38 3.52 -13.16
CA THR A 145 18.07 2.80 -14.23
C THR A 145 18.32 3.74 -15.41
N VAL A 146 19.47 3.62 -16.07
CA VAL A 146 19.76 4.38 -17.30
C VAL A 146 19.72 3.43 -18.49
N VAL A 147 18.89 3.74 -19.49
CA VAL A 147 18.78 2.97 -20.74
C VAL A 147 18.97 3.93 -21.91
N ASN A 148 19.98 3.66 -22.75
CA ASN A 148 20.33 4.46 -23.92
C ASN A 148 20.43 5.98 -23.64
N GLY A 149 20.99 6.36 -22.48
CA GLY A 149 21.15 7.76 -22.09
C GLY A 149 19.98 8.38 -21.33
N VAL A 150 18.78 7.77 -21.39
CA VAL A 150 17.60 8.24 -20.66
C VAL A 150 17.57 7.64 -19.25
N ARG A 151 17.35 8.48 -18.24
CA ARG A 151 17.20 8.04 -16.85
C ARG A 151 15.75 7.68 -16.53
N TYR A 152 15.49 6.42 -16.21
CA TYR A 152 14.18 5.97 -15.73
C TYR A 152 14.19 5.90 -14.21
N ILE A 153 13.26 6.61 -13.58
CA ILE A 153 13.12 6.69 -12.13
C ILE A 153 11.73 6.19 -11.76
N ILE A 154 11.69 5.11 -11.00
CA ILE A 154 10.49 4.65 -10.30
C ILE A 154 10.53 5.24 -8.90
N THR A 155 9.51 6.03 -8.56
CA THR A 155 9.35 6.73 -7.28
C THR A 155 8.03 6.36 -6.60
N GLY A 156 7.74 5.06 -6.49
CA GLY A 156 6.48 4.54 -5.97
C GLY A 156 6.36 4.49 -4.43
N GLY A 157 7.30 5.10 -3.70
CA GLY A 157 7.43 4.97 -2.25
C GLY A 157 6.76 6.06 -1.40
N ALA A 158 5.76 6.77 -1.92
CA ALA A 158 5.20 7.94 -1.21
C ALA A 158 4.21 7.59 -0.07
N GLY A 159 3.84 6.31 0.13
CA GLY A 159 3.01 5.91 1.27
C GLY A 159 2.32 4.54 1.20
N ALA A 160 2.13 3.97 0.00
CA ALA A 160 1.60 2.61 -0.15
C ALA A 160 2.64 1.54 0.27
N SER A 161 2.20 0.28 0.49
CA SER A 161 3.12 -0.83 0.78
C SER A 161 4.19 -0.95 -0.28
N LEU A 162 5.42 -1.16 0.18
CA LEU A 162 6.58 -1.29 -0.67
C LEU A 162 6.70 -2.72 -1.20
N TYR A 163 7.11 -2.88 -2.45
CA TYR A 163 7.20 -4.19 -3.11
C TYR A 163 8.56 -4.88 -2.96
N ALA A 164 9.42 -4.34 -2.09
CA ALA A 164 10.78 -4.81 -1.88
C ALA A 164 11.24 -4.47 -0.45
N ASP A 165 12.32 -5.10 -0.01
CA ASP A 165 13.08 -4.67 1.16
C ASP A 165 13.93 -3.43 0.85
N GLU A 166 14.51 -2.81 1.89
CA GLU A 166 15.32 -1.60 1.75
C GLU A 166 16.51 -1.77 0.79
N GLU A 167 17.17 -2.94 0.79
CA GLU A 167 18.31 -3.23 -0.09
C GLU A 167 17.91 -3.24 -1.58
N ASN A 168 16.66 -3.62 -1.86
CA ASN A 168 16.07 -3.66 -3.20
C ASN A 168 15.19 -2.44 -3.51
N GLY A 169 15.36 -1.33 -2.77
CA GLY A 169 14.69 -0.06 -3.03
C GLY A 169 13.33 0.11 -2.33
N GLY A 170 12.98 -0.78 -1.41
CA GLY A 170 11.84 -0.68 -0.51
C GLY A 170 12.03 0.40 0.55
N ILE A 171 12.03 1.66 0.11
CA ILE A 171 12.11 2.85 0.97
C ILE A 171 10.92 3.79 0.76
N TYR A 172 10.42 4.38 1.84
CA TYR A 172 9.50 5.50 1.73
C TYR A 172 10.27 6.77 1.37
N HIS A 173 9.88 7.43 0.28
CA HIS A 173 10.63 8.57 -0.25
C HIS A 173 9.79 9.45 -1.19
N TYR A 174 10.32 10.62 -1.50
CA TYR A 174 10.00 11.38 -2.70
C TYR A 174 11.29 11.81 -3.40
N MET A 175 11.22 12.24 -4.67
CA MET A 175 12.40 12.71 -5.40
C MET A 175 12.55 14.22 -5.29
N ASN A 176 13.74 14.68 -4.90
CA ASN A 176 14.15 16.07 -5.04
C ASN A 176 14.90 16.24 -6.36
N VAL A 177 14.37 17.08 -7.24
CA VAL A 177 14.96 17.41 -8.54
C VAL A 177 15.42 18.87 -8.49
N THR A 178 16.73 19.08 -8.51
CA THR A 178 17.33 20.41 -8.48
C THR A 178 18.03 20.69 -9.79
N LEU A 179 17.62 21.77 -10.45
CA LEU A 179 18.30 22.30 -11.63
C LEU A 179 18.86 23.68 -11.31
N ASN A 180 20.18 23.83 -11.41
CA ASN A 180 20.88 25.09 -11.14
C ASN A 180 22.13 25.22 -12.04
N GLU A 181 22.96 26.24 -11.81
CA GLU A 181 24.17 26.50 -12.60
C GLU A 181 25.20 25.35 -12.60
N SER A 182 25.14 24.46 -11.60
CA SER A 182 25.99 23.25 -11.53
C SER A 182 25.42 22.04 -12.28
N GLY A 183 24.22 22.16 -12.84
CA GLY A 183 23.54 21.13 -13.62
C GLY A 183 22.31 20.53 -12.93
N LEU A 184 21.92 19.34 -13.40
CA LEU A 184 20.76 18.57 -12.94
C LEU A 184 21.17 17.56 -11.85
N THR A 185 20.56 17.68 -10.68
CA THR A 185 20.64 16.70 -9.58
C THR A 185 19.28 16.08 -9.32
N ILE A 186 19.23 14.76 -9.16
CA ILE A 186 18.02 14.01 -8.83
C ILE A 186 18.38 13.04 -7.71
N GLU A 187 17.75 13.18 -6.55
CA GLU A 187 18.07 12.40 -5.36
C GLU A 187 16.80 12.03 -4.56
N PRO A 188 16.74 10.84 -3.94
CA PRO A 188 15.64 10.50 -3.06
C PRO A 188 15.77 11.24 -1.73
N VAL A 189 14.65 11.76 -1.23
CA VAL A 189 14.51 12.25 0.13
C VAL A 189 13.68 11.24 0.90
N LEU A 190 14.29 10.65 1.93
CA LEU A 190 13.66 9.62 2.74
C LEU A 190 12.53 10.21 3.59
N LEU A 191 11.44 9.46 3.66
CA LEU A 191 10.30 9.73 4.52
C LEU A 191 10.30 8.74 5.69
N ASP A 192 9.74 9.18 6.82
CA ASP A 192 9.43 8.28 7.92
C ASP A 192 8.37 7.26 7.47
N THR A 193 8.37 6.09 8.11
CA THR A 193 7.30 5.11 7.90
C THR A 193 5.97 5.74 8.31
N PRO A 194 4.90 5.64 7.48
CA PRO A 194 3.61 6.22 7.80
C PRO A 194 3.09 5.75 9.17
N VAL A 195 2.87 6.70 10.09
CA VAL A 195 2.24 6.43 11.39
C VAL A 195 0.74 6.62 11.24
N LEU A 196 -0.03 5.53 11.36
CA LEU A 196 -1.49 5.61 11.33
C LEU A 196 -2.02 6.07 12.70
N PRO A 197 -3.13 6.85 12.73
CA PRO A 197 -3.86 7.13 13.97
C PRO A 197 -4.25 5.83 14.69
N ARG A 198 -4.38 5.89 16.02
CA ARG A 198 -4.63 4.69 16.86
C ARG A 198 -5.96 3.98 16.57
N ASP A 199 -6.88 4.66 15.93
CA ASP A 199 -8.20 4.19 15.53
C ASP A 199 -8.28 3.81 14.03
N VAL A 200 -7.13 3.67 13.38
CA VAL A 200 -7.02 3.32 11.96
C VAL A 200 -6.07 2.13 11.79
N VAL A 201 -6.47 1.17 10.95
CA VAL A 201 -5.65 0.02 10.56
C VAL A 201 -5.55 -0.04 9.04
N ALA A 202 -4.34 -0.27 8.51
CA ALA A 202 -4.15 -0.61 7.11
C ALA A 202 -4.14 -2.14 6.97
N VAL A 203 -4.95 -2.65 6.05
CA VAL A 203 -4.95 -4.04 5.64
C VAL A 203 -4.44 -4.11 4.22
N ARG A 204 -3.40 -4.89 3.98
CA ARG A 204 -2.66 -4.97 2.70
C ARG A 204 -2.61 -6.43 2.25
N GLY A 205 -3.13 -6.70 1.05
CA GLY A 205 -2.99 -7.96 0.35
C GLY A 205 -1.87 -7.88 -0.69
N LEU A 206 -1.75 -8.92 -1.52
CA LEU A 206 -0.70 -9.01 -2.54
C LEU A 206 -0.84 -7.96 -3.67
N VAL A 207 -2.07 -7.50 -3.91
CA VAL A 207 -2.39 -6.56 -5.01
C VAL A 207 -3.23 -5.39 -4.52
N GLU A 208 -4.09 -5.61 -3.52
CA GLU A 208 -5.03 -4.60 -3.02
C GLU A 208 -4.69 -4.18 -1.60
N ALA A 209 -5.09 -2.97 -1.22
CA ALA A 209 -4.96 -2.49 0.14
C ALA A 209 -6.15 -1.61 0.51
N VAL A 210 -6.55 -1.66 1.78
CA VAL A 210 -7.59 -0.83 2.36
C VAL A 210 -7.10 -0.23 3.67
N THR A 211 -7.56 0.97 4.00
CA THR A 211 -7.34 1.58 5.31
C THR A 211 -8.70 1.77 5.95
N LEU A 212 -8.90 1.18 7.13
CA LEU A 212 -10.17 1.14 7.84
C LEU A 212 -10.07 1.99 9.11
N SER A 213 -11.00 2.91 9.28
CA SER A 213 -11.21 3.62 10.53
C SER A 213 -12.06 2.79 11.50
N LEU A 214 -12.08 3.18 12.77
CA LEU A 214 -13.00 2.60 13.76
C LEU A 214 -14.46 2.61 13.28
N ASN A 215 -14.89 3.67 12.58
CA ASN A 215 -16.25 3.75 12.06
C ASN A 215 -16.52 2.69 10.97
N ASP A 216 -15.51 2.36 10.16
CA ASP A 216 -15.65 1.31 9.13
C ASP A 216 -15.72 -0.06 9.80
N LEU A 217 -14.86 -0.32 10.79
CA LEU A 217 -14.85 -1.57 11.57
C LEU A 217 -16.18 -1.79 12.31
N LEU A 218 -16.82 -0.74 12.82
CA LEU A 218 -18.13 -0.84 13.49
C LEU A 218 -19.29 -1.24 12.57
N LEU A 219 -19.08 -1.23 11.24
CA LEU A 219 -20.08 -1.63 10.24
C LEU A 219 -19.91 -3.08 9.76
N MET A 220 -18.85 -3.77 10.20
CA MET A 220 -18.51 -5.14 9.82
C MET A 220 -19.09 -6.19 10.79
N ASP A 221 -18.89 -7.48 10.51
CA ASP A 221 -19.41 -8.56 11.37
C ASP A 221 -18.61 -8.67 12.68
N ILE A 222 -19.25 -8.27 13.77
CA ILE A 222 -18.60 -8.15 15.08
C ILE A 222 -18.42 -9.51 15.74
N VAL A 223 -17.19 -9.78 16.21
CA VAL A 223 -16.85 -10.89 17.10
C VAL A 223 -16.60 -10.36 18.49
N THR A 224 -17.22 -10.99 19.50
CA THR A 224 -17.00 -10.67 20.92
C THR A 224 -16.77 -11.93 21.74
N GLY A 225 -15.80 -11.90 22.63
CA GLY A 225 -15.56 -13.01 23.55
C GLY A 225 -14.59 -12.68 24.68
N TYR A 226 -14.70 -13.45 25.76
CA TYR A 226 -13.77 -13.37 26.88
C TYR A 226 -12.48 -14.12 26.54
N SER A 227 -11.33 -13.53 26.85
CA SER A 227 -10.05 -14.18 26.64
C SER A 227 -8.98 -13.70 27.62
N SER A 228 -7.86 -14.40 27.64
CA SER A 228 -6.64 -14.13 28.40
C SER A 228 -5.47 -14.87 27.76
N PHE A 229 -4.24 -14.51 28.11
CA PHE A 229 -3.04 -15.17 27.58
C PHE A 229 -1.96 -15.37 28.64
N GLN A 230 -1.09 -16.38 28.44
CA GLN A 230 0.09 -16.59 29.26
C GLN A 230 1.30 -15.78 28.76
N ASN A 231 2.11 -15.29 29.69
CA ASN A 231 3.46 -14.79 29.40
C ASN A 231 4.52 -15.91 29.48
N GLN A 232 5.78 -15.60 29.18
CA GLN A 232 6.91 -16.55 29.25
C GLN A 232 7.20 -17.16 30.64
N TYR A 233 6.53 -16.68 31.69
CA TYR A 233 6.66 -17.15 33.06
C TYR A 233 5.36 -17.83 33.54
N ASP A 234 4.53 -18.29 32.61
CA ASP A 234 3.24 -18.96 32.82
C ASP A 234 2.19 -18.14 33.63
N ASN A 235 2.39 -16.83 33.75
CA ASN A 235 1.42 -15.95 34.39
C ASN A 235 0.35 -15.52 33.39
N TRP A 236 -0.91 -15.64 33.79
CA TRP A 236 -2.05 -15.17 33.01
C TRP A 236 -2.20 -13.64 33.04
N ARG A 237 -2.46 -13.07 31.87
CA ARG A 237 -2.61 -11.63 31.61
C ARG A 237 -3.76 -11.39 30.63
N GLY A 238 -4.21 -10.14 30.52
CA GLY A 238 -5.20 -9.74 29.51
C GLY A 238 -6.61 -10.28 29.74
N HIS A 239 -6.97 -10.64 30.97
CA HIS A 239 -8.31 -11.13 31.31
C HIS A 239 -9.39 -10.08 31.02
N GLY A 240 -10.25 -10.35 30.04
CA GLY A 240 -11.39 -9.51 29.77
C GLY A 240 -12.13 -9.89 28.50
N THR A 241 -13.19 -9.14 28.23
CA THR A 241 -13.98 -9.28 27.01
C THR A 241 -13.41 -8.39 25.93
N TYR A 242 -13.12 -8.97 24.78
CA TYR A 242 -12.63 -8.27 23.59
C TYR A 242 -13.72 -8.25 22.54
N THR A 243 -13.83 -7.11 21.84
CA THR A 243 -14.76 -6.91 20.73
C THR A 243 -13.98 -6.37 19.53
N GLY A 244 -14.19 -6.97 18.36
CA GLY A 244 -13.43 -6.68 17.17
C GLY A 244 -13.95 -7.40 15.93
N ILE A 245 -13.14 -7.37 14.87
CA ILE A 245 -13.43 -8.03 13.58
C ILE A 245 -12.48 -9.20 13.38
N ALA A 246 -12.98 -10.29 12.78
CA ALA A 246 -12.13 -11.44 12.45
C ALA A 246 -11.04 -11.04 11.47
N ILE A 247 -9.80 -11.48 11.70
CA ILE A 247 -8.68 -11.18 10.80
C ILE A 247 -8.92 -11.79 9.42
N SER A 248 -9.54 -12.96 9.34
CA SER A 248 -9.94 -13.56 8.06
C SER A 248 -10.83 -12.63 7.24
N GLU A 249 -11.85 -12.02 7.85
CA GLU A 249 -12.72 -11.07 7.16
C GLU A 249 -11.97 -9.84 6.66
N LEU A 250 -11.04 -9.31 7.46
CA LEU A 250 -10.19 -8.20 7.04
C LEU A 250 -9.30 -8.59 5.85
N VAL A 251 -8.71 -9.78 5.87
CA VAL A 251 -7.83 -10.29 4.80
C VAL A 251 -8.63 -10.58 3.52
N GLU A 252 -9.87 -11.05 3.60
CA GLU A 252 -10.76 -11.22 2.44
C GLU A 252 -11.06 -9.89 1.72
N LEU A 253 -11.05 -8.75 2.42
CA LEU A 253 -11.26 -7.44 1.79
C LEU A 253 -10.16 -7.07 0.78
N VAL A 254 -8.99 -7.69 0.87
CA VAL A 254 -7.81 -7.39 0.04
C VAL A 254 -7.36 -8.59 -0.81
N GLY A 255 -8.29 -9.51 -1.09
CA GLY A 255 -8.07 -10.65 -1.98
C GLY A 255 -7.71 -11.97 -1.28
N GLY A 256 -7.73 -12.00 0.05
CA GLY A 256 -7.44 -13.21 0.82
C GLY A 256 -5.95 -13.52 0.91
N MET A 257 -5.63 -14.73 1.38
CA MET A 257 -4.28 -15.30 1.35
C MET A 257 -4.36 -16.81 1.09
N THR A 258 -3.24 -17.43 0.70
CA THR A 258 -3.10 -18.86 0.42
C THR A 258 -2.25 -19.55 1.49
N ILE A 259 -2.18 -20.89 1.44
CA ILE A 259 -1.39 -21.70 2.39
C ILE A 259 0.12 -21.40 2.36
N ASN A 260 0.63 -20.81 1.28
CA ASN A 260 2.04 -20.45 1.14
C ASN A 260 2.31 -19.02 1.63
N ASP A 261 1.28 -18.19 1.78
CA ASP A 261 1.46 -16.80 2.15
C ASP A 261 1.63 -16.66 3.67
N THR A 262 2.31 -15.59 4.07
CA THR A 262 2.51 -15.23 5.47
C THR A 262 1.75 -13.95 5.78
N LEU A 263 0.97 -13.96 6.86
CA LEU A 263 0.35 -12.75 7.39
C LEU A 263 1.27 -12.10 8.43
N ILE A 264 1.65 -10.84 8.21
CA ILE A 264 2.41 -10.03 9.15
C ILE A 264 1.48 -9.02 9.82
N ILE A 265 1.45 -9.05 11.15
CA ILE A 265 0.77 -8.04 11.97
C ILE A 265 1.83 -7.13 12.58
N ARG A 266 1.76 -5.82 12.29
CA ARG A 266 2.70 -4.81 12.78
C ARG A 266 2.02 -3.82 13.72
N SER A 267 2.72 -3.52 14.80
CA SER A 267 2.44 -2.43 15.73
C SER A 267 3.04 -1.12 15.20
N PHE A 268 2.48 0.02 15.61
CA PHE A 268 3.01 1.35 15.31
C PHE A 268 4.47 1.58 15.75
N ASP A 269 4.96 0.82 16.75
CA ASP A 269 6.32 0.92 17.28
C ASP A 269 7.33 0.01 16.56
N GLY A 270 6.92 -0.61 15.44
CA GLY A 270 7.74 -1.49 14.63
C GLY A 270 7.77 -2.94 15.08
N TYR A 271 7.18 -3.28 16.23
CA TYR A 271 7.03 -4.68 16.64
C TYR A 271 6.13 -5.42 15.66
N ALA A 272 6.54 -6.63 15.24
CA ALA A 272 5.79 -7.42 14.27
C ALA A 272 5.74 -8.90 14.66
N GLN A 273 4.72 -9.60 14.18
CA GLN A 273 4.55 -11.04 14.31
C GLN A 273 4.01 -11.64 13.01
N GLU A 274 4.48 -12.85 12.70
CA GLU A 274 4.12 -13.60 11.49
C GLU A 274 3.14 -14.72 11.81
N PHE A 275 2.12 -14.90 10.99
CA PHE A 275 1.05 -15.88 11.18
C PHE A 275 0.89 -16.65 9.87
N SER A 276 0.73 -17.97 9.96
CA SER A 276 0.47 -18.77 8.78
C SER A 276 -1.00 -18.71 8.40
N TYR A 277 -1.32 -19.21 7.21
CA TYR A 277 -2.70 -19.38 6.75
C TYR A 277 -3.59 -20.09 7.80
N SER A 278 -3.05 -21.10 8.50
CA SER A 278 -3.82 -21.86 9.49
C SER A 278 -4.17 -21.06 10.75
N ASN A 279 -3.45 -19.97 11.06
CA ASN A 279 -3.85 -19.06 12.14
C ASN A 279 -5.07 -18.21 11.73
N VAL A 280 -5.12 -17.79 10.46
CA VAL A 280 -6.15 -16.90 9.92
C VAL A 280 -7.42 -17.69 9.57
N TYR A 281 -7.24 -18.86 8.94
CA TYR A 281 -8.28 -19.79 8.53
C TYR A 281 -8.07 -21.15 9.22
N PRO A 282 -8.34 -21.23 10.53
CA PRO A 282 -8.06 -22.44 11.30
C PRO A 282 -8.93 -23.61 10.85
N ASN A 283 -8.32 -24.80 10.81
CA ASN A 283 -9.07 -26.05 10.73
C ASN A 283 -9.82 -26.33 12.05
N ALA A 284 -10.60 -27.41 12.12
CA ALA A 284 -11.39 -27.73 13.30
C ALA A 284 -10.55 -27.82 14.59
N THR A 285 -9.40 -28.48 14.54
CA THR A 285 -8.51 -28.64 15.69
C THR A 285 -7.97 -27.29 16.18
N TRP A 286 -7.48 -26.45 15.26
CA TRP A 286 -6.95 -25.13 15.62
C TRP A 286 -8.06 -24.18 16.07
N THR A 287 -9.27 -24.34 15.54
CA THR A 287 -10.45 -23.58 15.98
C THR A 287 -10.80 -23.89 17.44
N GLU A 288 -10.71 -25.16 17.84
CA GLU A 288 -10.95 -25.55 19.24
C GLU A 288 -9.90 -24.96 20.20
N ILE A 289 -8.63 -24.91 19.77
CA ILE A 289 -7.49 -24.48 20.59
C ILE A 289 -7.32 -22.95 20.63
N GLN A 290 -7.34 -22.29 19.48
CA GLN A 290 -7.10 -20.84 19.34
C GLN A 290 -8.39 -20.02 19.38
N GLY A 291 -9.48 -20.59 18.84
CA GLY A 291 -10.66 -19.84 18.47
C GLY A 291 -10.41 -18.80 17.37
N PRO A 292 -11.35 -17.86 17.15
CA PRO A 292 -11.17 -16.81 16.16
C PRO A 292 -10.02 -15.88 16.57
N MET A 293 -9.22 -15.52 15.56
CA MET A 293 -8.23 -14.47 15.64
C MET A 293 -8.87 -13.15 15.20
N ILE A 294 -8.89 -12.15 16.07
CA ILE A 294 -9.57 -10.88 15.82
C ILE A 294 -8.63 -9.68 15.97
N LEU A 295 -8.93 -8.62 15.22
CA LEU A 295 -8.46 -7.27 15.54
C LEU A 295 -9.47 -6.64 16.51
N ALA A 296 -9.14 -6.65 17.80
CA ALA A 296 -9.94 -6.03 18.83
C ALA A 296 -9.81 -4.50 18.79
N TYR A 297 -10.94 -3.80 18.74
CA TYR A 297 -11.03 -2.33 18.88
C TYR A 297 -11.72 -1.91 20.19
N ALA A 298 -12.15 -2.86 21.03
CA ALA A 298 -12.64 -2.57 22.37
C ALA A 298 -12.28 -3.68 23.37
N TYR A 299 -12.11 -3.29 24.63
CA TYR A 299 -11.77 -4.16 25.76
C TYR A 299 -12.57 -3.77 27.00
N ASN A 300 -13.35 -4.70 27.55
CA ASN A 300 -14.28 -4.46 28.68
C ASN A 300 -15.13 -3.18 28.46
N ASP A 301 -15.78 -3.11 27.30
CA ASP A 301 -16.60 -1.96 26.84
C ASP A 301 -15.84 -0.63 26.65
N THR A 302 -14.52 -0.61 26.84
CA THR A 302 -13.67 0.55 26.57
C THR A 302 -13.25 0.54 25.10
N SER A 303 -13.61 1.58 24.35
CA SER A 303 -13.23 1.75 22.94
C SER A 303 -11.73 2.03 22.77
N VAL A 304 -11.17 1.70 21.61
CA VAL A 304 -9.75 1.93 21.23
C VAL A 304 -9.25 3.34 21.47
N LEU A 305 -10.12 4.35 21.38
CA LEU A 305 -9.76 5.75 21.64
C LEU A 305 -9.38 6.00 23.10
N ASP A 306 -9.97 5.25 24.02
CA ASP A 306 -9.73 5.33 25.47
C ASP A 306 -8.97 4.12 26.02
N TRP A 307 -8.79 3.07 25.21
CA TRP A 307 -8.07 1.86 25.57
C TRP A 307 -6.56 2.06 25.41
N ALA A 308 -5.85 2.00 26.54
CA ALA A 308 -4.42 2.28 26.61
C ALA A 308 -3.54 1.43 25.67
N ASP A 309 -3.97 0.21 25.30
CA ASP A 309 -3.22 -0.73 24.45
C ASP A 309 -3.54 -0.58 22.94
N GLY A 310 -4.45 0.32 22.55
CA GLY A 310 -4.85 0.53 21.17
C GLY A 310 -5.51 -0.69 20.52
N MET A 311 -5.62 -0.71 19.19
CA MET A 311 -6.11 -1.91 18.50
C MET A 311 -5.19 -3.08 18.78
N ARG A 312 -5.75 -4.26 19.01
CA ARG A 312 -4.96 -5.40 19.47
C ARG A 312 -5.33 -6.68 18.74
N LEU A 313 -4.32 -7.46 18.37
CA LEU A 313 -4.54 -8.83 17.92
C LEU A 313 -4.86 -9.72 19.12
N VAL A 314 -5.96 -10.46 19.03
CA VAL A 314 -6.47 -11.30 20.13
C VAL A 314 -6.93 -12.65 19.58
N MET A 315 -6.64 -13.71 20.32
CA MET A 315 -7.20 -15.04 20.12
C MET A 315 -8.32 -15.24 21.13
N ILE A 316 -9.48 -15.77 20.72
CA ILE A 316 -10.63 -16.01 21.60
C ILE A 316 -10.93 -17.52 21.67
N PRO A 317 -10.11 -18.30 22.39
CA PRO A 317 -10.35 -19.72 22.55
C PRO A 317 -11.66 -19.97 23.33
N SER A 318 -12.27 -21.13 23.11
CA SER A 318 -13.60 -21.44 23.68
C SER A 318 -13.62 -21.49 25.21
N ASP A 319 -12.48 -21.75 25.84
CA ASP A 319 -12.29 -21.74 27.30
C ASP A 319 -11.84 -20.37 27.86
N GLY A 320 -11.61 -19.39 26.98
CA GLY A 320 -11.16 -18.04 27.33
C GLY A 320 -9.69 -17.95 27.79
N ALA A 321 -8.87 -18.97 27.53
CA ALA A 321 -7.50 -19.07 28.03
C ALA A 321 -6.52 -19.49 26.93
N TYR A 322 -5.80 -18.54 26.32
CA TYR A 322 -4.77 -18.82 25.31
C TYR A 322 -3.39 -19.04 25.95
N SER A 323 -3.07 -20.30 26.25
CA SER A 323 -1.86 -20.72 26.95
C SER A 323 -0.62 -20.76 26.05
N ASN A 324 0.56 -20.88 26.68
CA ASN A 324 1.81 -21.15 25.96
C ASN A 324 1.76 -22.47 25.18
N THR A 325 1.00 -23.45 25.67
CA THR A 325 0.76 -24.72 24.97
C THR A 325 -0.10 -24.50 23.73
N ASP A 326 -1.19 -23.74 23.85
CA ASP A 326 -2.10 -23.45 22.74
C ASP A 326 -1.35 -22.70 21.64
N ALA A 327 -0.57 -21.68 22.01
CA ALA A 327 0.27 -20.93 21.08
C ALA A 327 1.23 -21.82 20.29
N ASN A 328 1.90 -22.77 20.95
CA ASN A 328 2.80 -23.71 20.29
C ASN A 328 2.06 -24.73 19.42
N GLN A 329 0.88 -25.19 19.84
CA GLN A 329 0.05 -26.11 19.05
C GLN A 329 -0.55 -25.45 17.81
N THR A 330 -0.76 -24.13 17.86
CA THR A 330 -1.27 -23.32 16.74
C THR A 330 -0.18 -22.45 16.13
N SER A 331 1.04 -22.96 16.04
CA SER A 331 2.14 -22.34 15.30
C SER A 331 2.88 -23.40 14.49
N GLU A 332 3.22 -23.09 13.24
CA GLU A 332 3.92 -24.05 12.37
C GLU A 332 5.37 -24.31 12.81
N SER A 333 6.01 -23.34 13.47
CA SER A 333 7.39 -23.49 13.98
C SER A 333 7.45 -24.23 15.32
N GLY A 334 6.42 -24.11 16.17
CA GLY A 334 6.33 -24.80 17.46
C GLY A 334 7.31 -24.35 18.56
N ASP A 335 8.03 -23.24 18.37
CA ASP A 335 9.09 -22.75 19.29
C ASP A 335 8.75 -21.39 19.94
N LEU A 336 7.47 -21.10 20.17
CA LEU A 336 7.03 -19.85 20.79
C LEU A 336 7.31 -19.86 22.30
N ILE A 337 8.11 -18.87 22.72
CA ILE A 337 8.50 -18.66 24.13
C ILE A 337 7.30 -18.18 24.98
N SER A 338 6.31 -17.52 24.38
CA SER A 338 5.17 -16.95 25.11
C SER A 338 3.97 -16.72 24.20
N ALA A 339 2.78 -17.14 24.61
CA ALA A 339 1.53 -16.82 23.93
C ALA A 339 1.32 -15.30 23.80
N GLY A 340 1.72 -14.55 24.85
CA GLY A 340 1.61 -13.09 24.86
C GLY A 340 2.37 -12.34 23.76
N THR A 341 3.41 -12.93 23.14
CA THR A 341 4.09 -12.26 22.01
C THR A 341 3.20 -12.23 20.77
N ARG A 342 2.28 -13.18 20.63
CA ARG A 342 1.28 -13.24 19.56
C ARG A 342 0.22 -12.16 19.68
N TRP A 343 0.03 -11.58 20.87
CA TRP A 343 -1.01 -10.58 21.14
C TRP A 343 -0.49 -9.15 20.88
N VAL A 344 -0.23 -8.85 19.61
CA VAL A 344 0.31 -7.56 19.14
C VAL A 344 -0.60 -6.41 19.59
N ARG A 345 -0.02 -5.41 20.27
CA ARG A 345 -0.71 -4.18 20.67
C ARG A 345 -0.53 -3.10 19.61
N PHE A 346 -1.38 -2.08 19.65
CA PHE A 346 -1.32 -0.93 18.75
C PHE A 346 -1.16 -1.33 17.28
N VAL A 347 -1.90 -2.35 16.85
CA VAL A 347 -1.86 -2.87 15.49
C VAL A 347 -2.20 -1.74 14.53
N SER A 348 -1.26 -1.41 13.66
CA SER A 348 -1.42 -0.39 12.62
C SER A 348 -1.48 -1.00 11.23
N ILE A 349 -0.80 -2.13 11.01
CA ILE A 349 -0.72 -2.78 9.71
C ILE A 349 -0.98 -4.28 9.82
N ILE A 350 -1.81 -4.80 8.93
CA ILE A 350 -2.09 -6.22 8.68
C ILE A 350 -1.71 -6.46 7.22
N GLU A 351 -0.69 -7.27 6.94
CA GLU A 351 -0.11 -7.38 5.60
C GLU A 351 0.10 -8.85 5.20
N VAL A 352 -0.38 -9.23 4.03
CA VAL A 352 -0.12 -10.54 3.42
C VAL A 352 1.12 -10.44 2.55
N ILE A 353 2.09 -11.32 2.77
CA ILE A 353 3.31 -11.42 1.98
C ILE A 353 3.34 -12.79 1.29
N SER A 354 3.68 -12.80 0.00
CA SER A 354 3.88 -14.04 -0.76
C SER A 354 5.04 -14.82 -0.16
N GLY A 355 4.83 -16.12 0.07
CA GLY A 355 5.89 -17.04 0.48
C GLY A 355 6.63 -17.70 -0.67
#